data_AF-A0A5K1VDN0-F1
#
_entry.id   AF-A0A5K1VDN0-F1
#
_cell.length_a   1.000
_cell.length_b   1.000
_cell.length_c   1.000
_cell.angle_alpha   90.00
_cell.angle_beta   90.00
_cell.angle_gamma   90.00
#
_symmetry.space_group_name_H-M   'P 1'
#
loop_
_entity.id
_entity.type
_entity.pdbx_description
1 polymer ?
#
loop_
_entity_poly.entity_id
_entity_poly.type
_entity_poly.pdbx_seq_one_letter_code
_entity_poly.pdbx_strand_id
1 'polypeptide(L)'
;MGFFYSGYHKPSGKNIRDRRAQIFYVLGLFVLPTIVTYAGSNYHVLNFFIDTFKPIEVPREVDFDIIRKIYHNKKPTSKSADYDENTNM
;
A
#
# COMPACT_ATOMS: atom_id res chain seq x y z
N MET A 1 0.13 -26.52 17.85
CA MET A 1 -1.33 -26.71 17.98
C MET A 1 -1.99 -26.29 16.66
N GLY A 2 -1.85 -27.11 15.63
CA GLY A 2 -2.25 -26.76 14.25
C GLY A 2 -3.61 -27.31 13.85
N PHE A 3 -4.13 -26.84 12.72
CA PHE A 3 -5.30 -27.35 12.01
C PHE A 3 -5.35 -28.89 11.92
N PHE A 4 -4.18 -29.55 11.91
CA PHE A 4 -4.00 -31.01 11.85
C PHE A 4 -4.04 -31.74 13.21
N TYR A 5 -4.07 -31.02 14.34
CA TYR A 5 -4.12 -31.57 15.69
C TYR A 5 -5.49 -31.43 16.37
N SER A 6 -6.49 -30.87 15.68
CA SER A 6 -7.76 -30.39 16.26
C SER A 6 -8.77 -31.49 16.64
N GLY A 7 -8.40 -32.76 16.68
CA GLY A 7 -9.22 -33.75 17.38
C GLY A 7 -10.58 -34.06 16.73
N TYR A 8 -10.84 -33.65 15.48
CA TYR A 8 -12.15 -33.74 14.81
C TYR A 8 -12.66 -35.17 14.50
N HIS A 9 -12.05 -36.20 15.09
CA HIS A 9 -12.33 -37.61 14.89
C HIS A 9 -13.75 -38.03 15.31
N LYS A 10 -14.45 -37.23 16.15
CA LYS A 10 -15.86 -37.44 16.50
C LYS A 10 -16.77 -36.37 15.88
N PRO A 11 -17.72 -36.75 15.01
CA PRO A 11 -18.65 -35.81 14.41
C PRO A 11 -19.66 -35.32 15.46
N SER A 12 -19.58 -34.03 15.76
CA SER A 12 -20.58 -33.29 16.55
C SER A 12 -20.95 -32.04 15.76
N GLY A 13 -22.20 -31.58 15.83
CA GLY A 13 -22.66 -30.40 15.07
C GLY A 13 -21.81 -29.15 15.32
N LYS A 14 -21.31 -28.97 16.54
CA LYS A 14 -20.34 -27.90 16.88
C LYS A 14 -18.99 -28.10 16.18
N ASN A 15 -18.46 -29.31 16.22
CA ASN A 15 -17.17 -29.66 15.60
C ASN A 15 -17.16 -29.45 14.08
N ILE A 16 -18.28 -29.70 13.39
CA ILE A 16 -18.39 -29.50 11.95
C ILE A 16 -18.34 -28.01 11.59
N ARG A 17 -19.02 -27.16 12.37
CA ARG A 17 -19.02 -25.71 12.15
C ARG A 17 -17.63 -25.11 12.40
N ASP A 18 -16.98 -25.52 13.49
CA ASP A 18 -15.65 -25.04 13.85
C ASP A 18 -14.60 -25.48 12.82
N ARG A 19 -14.71 -26.71 12.30
CA ARG A 19 -13.84 -27.19 11.20
C ARG A 19 -14.01 -26.36 9.93
N ARG A 20 -15.24 -26.01 9.55
CA ARG A 20 -15.50 -25.15 8.39
C ARG A 20 -14.88 -23.77 8.59
N ALA A 21 -15.06 -23.17 9.76
CA ALA A 21 -14.47 -21.87 10.09
C ALA A 21 -12.94 -21.91 10.01
N GLN A 22 -12.30 -22.96 10.52
CA GLN A 22 -10.85 -23.13 10.42
C GLN A 22 -10.38 -23.33 8.96
N ILE A 23 -11.12 -24.07 8.14
CA ILE A 23 -10.80 -24.22 6.71
C ILE A 23 -10.85 -22.85 6.01
N PHE A 24 -11.91 -22.08 6.23
CA PHE A 24 -12.03 -20.73 5.66
C PHE A 24 -10.94 -19.79 6.16
N TYR A 25 -10.56 -19.89 7.44
CA TYR A 25 -9.47 -19.10 7.99
C TYR A 25 -8.14 -19.41 7.31
N VAL A 26 -7.79 -20.69 7.18
CA VAL A 26 -6.55 -21.11 6.50
C VAL A 26 -6.59 -20.71 5.02
N LEU A 27 -7.69 -20.99 4.32
CA LEU A 27 -7.86 -20.58 2.92
C LEU A 27 -7.74 -19.06 2.75
N GLY A 28 -8.38 -18.28 3.62
CA GLY A 28 -8.29 -16.83 3.62
C GLY A 28 -6.84 -16.37 3.79
N LEU A 29 -6.11 -16.94 4.74
CA LEU A 29 -4.71 -16.58 4.99
C LEU A 29 -3.82 -16.77 3.75
N PHE A 30 -4.08 -17.81 2.95
CA PHE A 30 -3.31 -18.08 1.73
C PHE A 30 -3.82 -17.37 0.46
N VAL A 31 -5.14 -17.19 0.32
CA VAL A 31 -5.75 -16.63 -0.90
C VAL A 31 -5.83 -15.11 -0.84
N LEU A 32 -6.01 -14.52 0.34
CA LEU A 32 -6.23 -13.08 0.51
C LEU A 32 -5.03 -12.23 0.05
N PRO A 33 -3.75 -12.59 0.31
CA PRO A 33 -2.61 -11.86 -0.24
C PRO A 33 -2.62 -11.81 -1.77
N THR A 34 -3.01 -12.91 -2.43
CA THR A 34 -3.10 -13.00 -3.89
C THR A 34 -4.21 -12.10 -4.43
N ILE A 35 -5.38 -12.08 -3.78
CA ILE A 35 -6.50 -11.21 -4.17
C ILE A 35 -6.10 -9.74 -4.01
N VAL A 36 -5.48 -9.36 -2.89
CA VAL A 36 -5.04 -7.98 -2.64
C VAL A 36 -4.00 -7.56 -3.67
N THR A 37 -3.03 -8.41 -3.98
CA THR A 37 -2.00 -8.14 -4.98
C THR A 37 -2.59 -7.99 -6.37
N TYR A 38 -3.54 -8.85 -6.74
CA TYR A 38 -4.23 -8.79 -8.03
C TYR A 38 -5.07 -7.52 -8.17
N ALA A 39 -5.81 -7.14 -7.12
CA ALA A 39 -6.58 -5.89 -7.09
C ALA A 39 -5.67 -4.66 -7.12
N GLY A 40 -4.55 -4.68 -6.39
CA GLY A 40 -3.55 -3.60 -6.38
C GLY A 40 -2.81 -3.44 -7.70
N SER A 41 -2.65 -4.54 -8.46
CA SER A 41 -2.07 -4.52 -9.81
C SER A 41 -3.00 -3.93 -10.87
N ASN A 42 -4.23 -3.57 -10.52
CA ASN A 42 -5.12 -2.84 -11.41
C ASN A 42 -4.56 -1.42 -11.63
N TYR A 43 -4.40 -1.05 -12.90
CA TYR A 43 -3.86 0.26 -13.31
C TYR A 43 -4.57 1.45 -12.62
N HIS A 44 -5.89 1.37 -12.42
CA HIS A 44 -6.64 2.43 -11.75
C HIS A 44 -6.28 2.57 -10.27
N VAL A 45 -6.09 1.44 -9.59
CA VAL A 45 -5.70 1.42 -8.18
C VAL A 45 -4.26 1.88 -8.04
N LEU A 46 -3.37 1.40 -8.91
CA LEU A 46 -1.97 1.80 -8.90
C LEU A 46 -1.80 3.31 -9.15
N ASN A 47 -2.50 3.88 -10.14
CA ASN A 47 -2.47 5.32 -10.39
C ASN A 47 -3.02 6.11 -9.21
N PHE A 48 -4.09 5.65 -8.55
CA PHE A 48 -4.57 6.29 -7.33
C PHE A 48 -3.50 6.32 -6.23
N PHE A 49 -2.76 5.23 -6.02
CA PHE A 49 -1.66 5.20 -5.06
C PHE A 49 -0.49 6.11 -5.48
N ILE A 50 -0.13 6.13 -6.76
CA ILE A 50 0.93 7.00 -7.30
C ILE A 50 0.54 8.48 -7.11
N ASP A 51 -0.70 8.85 -7.39
CA ASP A 51 -1.17 10.23 -7.23
C ASP A 51 -1.29 10.64 -5.76
N THR A 52 -1.72 9.71 -4.89
CA THR A 52 -1.94 9.99 -3.46
C THR A 52 -0.63 10.03 -2.67
N PHE A 53 0.32 9.13 -2.98
CA PHE A 53 1.54 8.95 -2.20
C PHE A 53 2.80 9.36 -2.95
N LYS A 54 2.65 10.09 -4.07
CA LYS A 54 3.72 10.48 -5.00
C LYS A 54 5.06 10.66 -4.28
N PRO A 55 5.97 9.67 -4.35
CA PRO A 55 7.24 9.77 -3.65
C PRO A 55 8.06 10.84 -4.37
N ILE A 56 8.23 11.98 -3.72
CA ILE A 56 9.11 13.04 -4.22
C ILE A 56 10.47 12.79 -3.59
N GLU A 57 11.36 12.16 -4.34
CA GLU A 57 12.78 12.13 -3.98
C GLU A 57 13.36 13.52 -4.23
N VAL A 58 13.85 14.15 -3.16
CA VAL A 58 14.36 15.52 -3.21
C VAL A 58 15.83 15.56 -2.80
N PRO A 59 16.67 16.34 -3.50
CA PRO A 59 18.04 16.57 -3.09
C PRO A 59 18.10 17.16 -1.69
N ARG A 60 19.16 16.82 -0.93
CA ARG A 60 19.34 17.26 0.47
C ARG A 60 19.41 18.78 0.64
N GLU A 61 19.73 19.49 -0.45
CA GLU A 61 19.92 20.94 -0.50
C GLU A 61 18.61 21.71 -0.79
N VAL A 62 17.50 21.02 -1.09
CA VAL A 62 16.25 21.68 -1.46
C VAL A 62 15.45 22.13 -0.25
N ASP A 63 14.92 23.35 -0.33
CA ASP A 63 13.97 23.87 0.64
C ASP A 63 12.63 23.10 0.59
N PHE A 64 12.35 22.36 1.67
CA PHE A 64 11.12 21.57 1.82
C PHE A 64 9.84 22.40 1.78
N ASP A 65 9.88 23.69 2.11
CA ASP A 65 8.71 24.56 2.03
C ASP A 65 8.32 24.86 0.57
N ILE A 66 9.28 24.92 -0.35
CA ILE A 66 9.03 25.08 -1.79
C ILE A 66 8.35 23.82 -2.33
N ILE A 67 8.89 22.64 -2.00
CA ILE A 67 8.36 21.35 -2.43
C ILE A 67 6.93 21.15 -1.92
N ARG A 68 6.69 21.43 -0.64
CA ARG A 68 5.35 21.33 -0.03
C ARG A 68 4.35 22.26 -0.71
N LYS A 69 4.76 23.49 -1.06
CA LYS A 69 3.90 24.44 -1.78
C LYS A 69 3.58 23.93 -3.19
N ILE A 70 4.55 23.41 -3.92
CA ILE A 70 4.33 22.78 -5.25
C ILE A 70 3.38 21.59 -5.14
N TYR A 71 3.59 20.70 -4.15
CA TYR A 71 2.73 19.55 -3.91
C TYR A 71 1.26 19.93 -3.66
N HIS A 72 1.02 21.04 -2.97
CA HIS A 72 -0.31 21.57 -2.72
C HIS A 72 -0.80 22.60 -3.75
N ASN A 73 -0.19 22.69 -4.93
CA ASN A 73 -0.52 23.65 -5.99
C ASN A 73 -0.54 25.13 -5.52
N LYS A 74 0.32 25.49 -4.57
CA LYS A 74 0.51 26.86 -4.08
C LYS A 74 1.72 27.48 -4.76
N LYS A 75 1.64 28.77 -5.10
CA LYS A 75 2.81 29.52 -5.58
C LYS A 75 3.87 29.58 -4.46
N PRO A 76 5.10 29.09 -4.70
CA PRO A 76 6.18 29.24 -3.73
C PRO A 76 6.55 30.72 -3.57
N THR A 77 6.91 31.12 -2.36
CA THR A 77 7.15 32.52 -1.97
C THR A 77 8.56 32.98 -2.34
N SER A 78 9.49 32.03 -2.52
CA SER A 78 10.83 32.25 -3.04
C SER A 78 11.10 31.26 -4.18
N LYS A 79 11.95 31.67 -5.13
CA LYS A 79 12.63 30.77 -6.06
C LYS A 79 13.91 30.27 -5.37
N SER A 80 14.31 29.03 -5.61
CA SER A 80 15.65 28.59 -5.25
C SER A 80 16.66 29.40 -6.08
N ALA A 81 17.73 29.87 -5.43
CA ALA A 81 18.72 30.77 -6.02
C ALA A 81 19.38 30.20 -7.29
N ASP A 82 19.39 28.88 -7.45
CA ASP A 82 20.10 28.18 -8.52
C ASP A 82 19.30 28.03 -9.83
N TYR A 83 18.04 28.49 -9.89
CA TYR A 83 17.21 28.31 -11.09
C TYR A 83 17.54 29.27 -12.25
N ASP A 84 18.29 30.34 -12.00
CA ASP A 84 18.57 31.37 -13.00
C ASP A 84 19.95 31.23 -13.68
N GLU A 85 20.85 30.33 -13.21
CA GLU A 85 22.23 30.26 -13.73
C GLU A 85 22.47 29.22 -14.83
N ASN A 86 21.60 28.20 -15.00
CA ASN A 86 21.87 27.07 -15.92
C ASN A 86 20.79 26.80 -16.99
N THR A 87 19.85 27.71 -17.23
CA THR A 87 18.78 27.47 -18.25
C THR A 87 19.00 28.21 -19.57
N ASN A 88 20.21 28.68 -19.87
CA ASN A 88 20.58 29.25 -21.17
C ASN A 88 22.05 28.95 -21.57
N MET A 89 22.37 27.68 -21.82
CA MET A 89 23.49 27.32 -22.71
C MET A 89 23.06 26.22 -23.68
#